data_AF-A0AA41X3S2-F1
#
_entry.id   AF-A0AA41X3S2-F1
#
_cell.length_a   1.000
_cell.length_b   1.000
_cell.length_c   1.000
_cell.angle_alpha   90.00
_cell.angle_beta   90.00
_cell.angle_gamma   90.00
#
_symmetry.space_group_name_H-M   'P 1'
#
loop_
_entity.id
_entity.type
_entity.pdbx_description
1 polymer ?
#
loop_
_entity_poly.entity_id
_entity_poly.type
_entity_poly.pdbx_seq_one_letter_code
_entity_poly.pdbx_strand_id
1 'polypeptide(L)' 'MGHEQLRSLSLEIETMRSAMHETASTHGLFHAETIRISQILDYLILQYQKLAHESSLARLR' A
#
# COMPACT_ATOMS: atom_id res chain seq x y z
N MET A 1 17.27 -6.71 -5.67
CA MET A 1 15.94 -6.96 -6.27
C MET A 1 14.81 -6.91 -5.22
N GLY A 2 14.67 -7.85 -4.27
CA GLY A 2 13.54 -7.83 -3.30
C GLY A 2 13.48 -6.59 -2.38
N HIS A 3 14.63 -6.08 -1.94
CA HIS A 3 14.69 -4.86 -1.11
C HIS A 3 14.26 -3.58 -1.85
N GLU A 4 14.54 -3.47 -3.15
CA GLU A 4 14.14 -2.31 -3.96
C GLU A 4 12.63 -2.32 -4.22
N GLN A 5 12.06 -3.51 -4.46
CA GLN A 5 10.61 -3.70 -4.60
C GLN A 5 9.86 -3.37 -3.31
N LEU A 6 10.37 -3.77 -2.13
CA LEU A 6 9.80 -3.38 -0.84
C LEU A 6 9.81 -1.86 -0.65
N ARG A 7 10.91 -1.19 -0.99
CA ARG A 7 11.00 0.27 -0.90
C ARG A 7 10.02 0.95 -1.85
N SER A 8 9.89 0.45 -3.07
CA SER A 8 8.94 0.97 -4.07
C SER A 8 7.50 0.85 -3.57
N LEU A 9 7.10 -0.34 -3.10
CA LEU A 9 5.76 -0.57 -2.54
C LEU A 9 5.50 0.31 -1.32
N SER A 10 6.49 0.51 -0.45
CA SER A 10 6.34 1.39 0.71
C SER A 10 6.09 2.85 0.30
N LEU A 11 6.76 3.35 -0.73
CA LEU A 11 6.55 4.71 -1.24
C LEU A 11 5.16 4.86 -1.88
N GLU A 12 4.73 3.84 -2.62
CA GLU A 12 3.42 3.82 -3.26
C GLU A 12 2.28 3.77 -2.23
N ILE A 13 2.42 2.98 -1.16
CA ILE A 13 1.50 2.93 -0.03
C ILE A 13 1.35 4.32 0.61
N GLU A 14 2.45 5.02 0.89
CA GLU A 14 2.38 6.35 1.51
C GLU A 14 1.74 7.39 0.57
N THR A 15 2.05 7.31 -0.72
CA THR A 15 1.42 8.18 -1.74
C THR A 15 -0.09 7.95 -1.80
N MET A 16 -0.53 6.69 -1.82
CA MET A 16 -1.95 6.34 -1.84
C MET A 16 -2.66 6.69 -0.54
N ARG A 17 -1.98 6.58 0.61
CA ARG A 17 -2.51 7.01 1.92
C ARG A 17 -2.79 8.51 1.92
N SER A 18 -1.85 9.33 1.41
CA SER A 18 -2.05 10.77 1.26
C SER A 18 -3.23 11.10 0.34
N ALA A 19 -3.30 10.45 -0.83
CA ALA A 19 -4.41 10.63 -1.77
C ALA A 19 -5.77 10.23 -1.18
N MET A 20 -5.82 9.16 -0.38
CA MET A 20 -7.04 8.73 0.32
C MET A 20 -7.49 9.79 1.33
N HIS A 21 -6.55 10.33 2.11
CA HIS A 21 -6.84 11.36 3.10
C HIS A 21 -7.35 12.65 2.47
N GLU A 22 -6.72 13.09 1.38
CA GLU A 22 -7.16 14.27 0.63
C GLU A 22 -8.56 14.05 0.06
N THR A 23 -8.77 12.92 -0.64
CA THR A 23 -10.07 12.58 -1.25
C THR A 23 -11.18 12.45 -0.20
N ALA A 24 -10.90 11.80 0.93
CA ALA A 24 -11.82 11.66 2.04
C ALA A 24 -12.16 13.02 2.68
N SER A 25 -11.19 13.92 2.78
CA SER A 25 -11.40 15.26 3.33
C SER A 25 -12.26 16.13 2.40
N THR A 26 -12.12 15.93 1.08
CA THR A 26 -12.88 16.69 0.07
C THR A 26 -14.28 16.12 -0.16
N HIS A 27 -14.43 14.80 -0.27
CA HIS A 27 -15.66 14.14 -0.73
C HIS A 27 -16.36 13.29 0.34
N GLY A 28 -15.67 12.99 1.45
CA GLY A 28 -16.14 12.09 2.49
C GLY A 28 -15.62 10.65 2.34
N LEU A 29 -15.70 9.90 3.45
CA LEU A 29 -15.17 8.54 3.56
C LEU A 29 -15.89 7.52 2.68
N PHE A 30 -17.20 7.69 2.47
CA PHE A 30 -18.03 6.77 1.69
C PHE A 30 -18.15 7.17 0.21
N HIS A 31 -17.43 8.21 -0.22
CA HIS A 31 -17.39 8.57 -1.62
C HIS A 31 -16.73 7.46 -2.44
N ALA A 32 -17.26 7.18 -3.63
CA ALA A 32 -16.79 6.08 -4.48
C ALA A 32 -15.28 6.12 -4.75
N GLU A 33 -14.73 7.33 -4.93
CA GLU A 33 -13.30 7.50 -5.17
C GLU A 33 -12.46 7.20 -3.91
N THR A 34 -12.93 7.60 -2.72
CA THR A 34 -12.25 7.27 -1.45
C THR A 34 -12.22 5.76 -1.24
N ILE A 35 -13.32 5.07 -1.53
CA ILE A 35 -13.44 3.61 -1.45
C ILE A 35 -12.52 2.94 -2.48
N ARG A 36 -12.45 3.46 -3.71
CA ARG A 36 -11.57 2.93 -4.76
C ARG A 36 -10.10 3.03 -4.33
N ILE A 37 -9.70 4.19 -3.78
CA ILE A 37 -8.35 4.40 -3.28
C ILE A 37 -8.05 3.47 -2.09
N SER A 38 -8.99 3.27 -1.17
CA SER A 38 -8.80 2.37 -0.02
C SER A 38 -8.58 0.92 -0.45
N GLN A 39 -9.32 0.44 -1.44
CA GLN A 39 -9.17 -0.92 -1.99
C GLN A 39 -7.78 -1.12 -2.65
N ILE A 40 -7.27 -0.11 -3.35
CA ILE A 40 -5.93 -0.17 -3.94
C ILE A 40 -4.87 -0.15 -2.83
N LEU A 41 -5.06 0.67 -1.80
CA LEU A 41 -4.16 0.71 -0.65
C LEU A 41 -4.08 -0.65 0.06
N ASP A 42 -5.22 -1.31 0.29
CA ASP A 42 -5.27 -2.65 0.87
C ASP A 42 -4.50 -3.67 0.01
N TYR A 43 -4.67 -3.63 -1.30
CA TYR A 43 -3.92 -4.48 -2.22
C TYR A 43 -2.40 -4.26 -2.10
N LEU A 44 -1.94 -3.01 -2.10
CA LEU A 44 -0.52 -2.68 -2.00
C LEU A 44 0.08 -3.13 -0.66
N ILE A 45 -0.67 -2.96 0.44
CA ILE A 45 -0.27 -3.43 1.77
C ILE A 45 -0.10 -4.96 1.78
N LEU A 46 -1.04 -5.69 1.17
CA LEU A 46 -0.94 -7.15 1.07
C LEU A 46 0.28 -7.59 0.25
N GLN A 47 0.56 -6.92 -0.88
CA GLN A 47 1.76 -7.21 -1.68
C GLN A 47 3.05 -6.94 -0.89
N TYR A 48 3.12 -5.83 -0.16
CA TYR A 48 4.25 -5.50 0.69
C TYR A 48 4.46 -6.54 1.79
N GLN A 49 3.40 -6.93 2.49
CA GLN A 49 3.46 -7.93 3.55
C GLN A 49 3.93 -9.29 3.04
N LYS A 50 3.40 -9.73 1.88
CA LYS A 50 3.81 -10.98 1.23
C LYS A 50 5.30 -10.95 0.89
N LEU A 51 5.76 -9.90 0.21
CA LEU A 51 7.16 -9.77 -0.19
C LEU A 51 8.10 -9.66 1.02
N ALA A 52 7.68 -8.96 2.08
CA ALA A 52 8.46 -8.81 3.29
C ALA A 52 8.61 -10.15 4.02
N HIS A 53 7.55 -10.96 4.03
CA HIS A 53 7.56 -12.31 4.60
C HIS A 53 8.44 -13.27 3.79
N GLU A 54 8.34 -13.26 2.45
CA GLU A 54 9.22 -14.06 1.60
C GLU A 54 10.70 -13.68 1.78
N SER A 55 10.98 -12.38 1.90
CA SER A 55 12.34 -11.85 2.15
C SER A 55 12.87 -12.19 3.54
N SER A 56 12.01 -12.37 4.56
CA SER A 56 12.46 -12.81 5.88
C SER A 56 12.73 -14.32 5.91
N LEU A 57 11.89 -15.14 5.28
CA LEU A 57 12.11 -16.59 5.15
C LEU A 57 13.37 -16.93 4.34
N ALA A 58 13.65 -16.17 3.26
CA ALA A 58 14.85 -16.35 2.46
C ALA A 58 16.16 -16.09 3.23
N ARG A 59 16.12 -15.31 4.32
CA ARG A 59 17.29 -15.00 5.17
C ARG A 59 17.55 -16.06 6.25
N LEU A 60 16.60 -16.96 6.49
CA LEU A 60 16.71 -18.04 7.49
C LEU A 60 17.12 -19.39 6.86
N ARG A 61 17.26 -19.44 5.54
CA ARG A 61 17.71 -20.61 4.77
C ARG A 61 19.16 -20.40 4.33
#